data_AF-A0A562ESU3-F1
#
_entry.id   AF-A0A562ESU3-F1
#
_cell.length_a   1.000
_cell.length_b   1.000
_cell.length_c   1.000
_cell.angle_alpha   90.00
_cell.angle_beta   90.00
_cell.angle_gamma   90.00
#
_symmetry.space_group_name_H-M   'P 1'
#
loop_
_entity.id
_entity.type
_entity.pdbx_description
1 polymer ?
#
loop_
_entity_poly.entity_id
_entity_poly.type
_entity_poly.pdbx_seq_one_letter_code
_entity_poly.pdbx_strand_id
1 'polypeptide(L)' 'MTNWSDKGVGYINSDVTLALSRLPEGPEVGIEADNHISSEGIAVGTAVLFDRLGAFGTGVVTALANAQRQVDFG' A
#
# COMPACT_ATOMS: atom_id res chain seq x y z
N MET A 1 -4.30 1.01 -1.63
CA MET A 1 -2.84 0.95 -1.43
C MET A 1 -2.18 0.90 -2.81
N THR A 2 -0.85 1.04 -2.91
CA THR A 2 -0.11 1.42 -4.13
C THR A 2 -0.31 0.52 -5.36
N ASN A 3 -0.81 -0.70 -5.16
CA ASN A 3 -1.20 -1.62 -6.23
C ASN A 3 -2.48 -1.19 -7.00
N TRP A 4 -3.26 -0.26 -6.45
CA TRP A 4 -4.55 0.21 -6.99
C TRP A 4 -4.36 1.40 -7.93
N SER A 5 -5.06 1.40 -9.07
CA SER A 5 -5.22 2.53 -9.98
C SER A 5 -6.71 2.88 -10.13
N ASP A 6 -6.99 3.97 -10.84
CA ASP A 6 -8.31 4.36 -11.33
C ASP A 6 -9.06 3.27 -12.13
N LYS A 7 -8.39 2.21 -12.59
CA LYS A 7 -8.95 1.09 -13.37
C LYS A 7 -8.85 -0.27 -12.66
N GLY A 8 -8.73 -0.27 -11.33
CA GLY A 8 -8.57 -1.51 -10.54
C GLY A 8 -7.11 -1.79 -10.16
N VAL A 9 -6.75 -3.05 -9.95
CA VAL A 9 -5.36 -3.41 -9.55
C VAL A 9 -4.47 -3.40 -10.79
N GLY A 10 -3.79 -2.27 -10.98
CA GLY A 10 -2.95 -1.97 -12.14
C GLY A 10 -1.45 -1.97 -11.87
N TYR A 11 -1.02 -2.13 -10.61
CA TYR A 11 0.40 -2.12 -10.23
C TYR A 11 0.76 -3.36 -9.41
N ILE A 12 1.98 -3.86 -9.58
CA ILE A 12 2.60 -4.90 -8.75
C ILE A 12 3.57 -4.21 -7.79
N ASN A 13 3.38 -4.42 -6.48
CA ASN A 13 4.32 -3.92 -5.49
C ASN A 13 5.69 -4.54 -5.74
N SER A 14 6.69 -3.69 -6.01
CA SER A 14 8.08 -4.10 -6.19
C SER A 14 8.83 -4.15 -4.88
N ASP A 15 8.53 -3.22 -3.97
CA ASP A 15 9.13 -3.16 -2.64
C ASP A 15 8.10 -2.66 -1.62
N VAL A 16 8.23 -3.16 -0.39
CA VAL A 16 7.44 -2.73 0.77
C VAL A 16 8.39 -2.58 1.96
N THR A 17 8.43 -1.37 2.52
CA THR A 17 9.20 -1.06 3.72
C THR A 17 8.27 -0.63 4.84
N LEU A 18 8.43 -1.22 6.04
CA LEU A 18 7.67 -0.86 7.24
C LEU A 18 8.60 -0.29 8.31
N ALA A 19 8.27 0.90 8.81
CA ALA A 19 8.91 1.49 9.98
C ALA A 19 7.95 1.36 11.17
N LEU A 20 8.35 0.60 12.19
CA LEU A 20 7.50 0.26 13.33
C LEU A 20 8.03 0.91 14.62
N SER A 21 7.18 1.64 15.34
CA SER A 21 7.54 2.20 16.66
C SER A 21 7.31 1.20 17.80
N ARG A 22 6.47 0.18 17.55
CA ARG A 22 6.21 -0.97 18.42
C ARG A 22 5.71 -2.15 17.56
N LEU A 23 5.63 -3.34 18.17
CA LEU A 23 4.98 -4.48 17.53
C LEU A 23 3.44 -4.32 17.52
N PRO A 24 2.75 -4.87 16.51
CA PRO A 24 1.29 -4.90 16.47
C PRO A 24 0.72 -5.82 17.56
N GLU A 25 -0.46 -5.47 18.07
CA GLU A 25 -1.21 -6.26 19.04
C GLU A 25 -2.51 -6.84 18.45
N GLY A 26 -2.67 -8.15 18.62
CA GLY A 26 -3.82 -8.89 18.14
C GLY A 26 -3.61 -9.51 16.75
N PRO A 27 -4.68 -10.15 16.22
CA PRO A 27 -4.59 -10.92 14.97
C PRO A 27 -4.71 -10.06 13.71
N GLU A 28 -5.03 -8.78 13.84
CA GLU A 28 -5.44 -7.89 12.76
C GLU A 28 -4.49 -6.70 12.68
N VAL A 29 -4.14 -6.30 11.46
CA VAL A 29 -3.46 -5.03 11.18
C VAL A 29 -4.32 -4.23 10.21
N GLY A 30 -4.75 -3.05 10.65
CA GLY A 30 -5.38 -2.05 9.81
C GLY A 30 -4.35 -1.26 9.02
N ILE A 31 -4.74 -0.85 7.82
CA ILE A 31 -3.94 -0.01 6.93
C ILE A 31 -4.80 1.17 6.49
N GLU A 32 -4.35 2.38 6.77
CA GLU A 32 -4.95 3.61 6.29
C GLU A 32 -4.01 4.25 5.27
N ALA A 33 -4.44 4.32 4.01
CA ALA A 33 -3.64 4.93 2.96
C ALA A 33 -3.60 6.45 3.13
N ASP A 34 -2.38 7.02 3.11
CA ASP A 34 -2.16 8.46 3.25
C ASP A 34 -2.00 9.11 1.87
N ASN A 35 -1.18 8.51 1.00
CA ASN A 35 -1.06 8.97 -0.39
C ASN A 35 -0.83 7.83 -1.39
N HIS A 36 -1.09 8.17 -2.65
CA HIS A 36 -0.73 7.39 -3.81
C HIS A 36 -0.35 8.38 -4.92
N ILE A 37 0.88 8.28 -5.41
CA ILE A 37 1.36 9.05 -6.55
C ILE A 37 1.91 8.08 -7.59
N SER A 38 1.63 8.34 -8.87
CA SER A 38 2.16 7.55 -9.96
C SER A 38 2.58 8.41 -11.14
N SER A 39 3.62 7.95 -11.84
CA SER A 39 4.17 8.61 -13.03
C SER A 39 4.96 7.58 -13.85
N GLU A 40 4.79 7.59 -15.18
CA GLU A 40 5.55 6.75 -16.12
C GLU A 40 5.60 5.25 -15.73
N GLY A 41 4.48 4.72 -15.21
CA GLY A 41 4.36 3.32 -14.81
C GLY A 41 5.02 2.96 -13.48
N ILE A 42 5.48 3.94 -12.70
CA ILE A 42 5.96 3.76 -11.33
C ILE A 42 4.94 4.37 -10.38
N ALA A 43 4.59 3.67 -9.31
CA ALA A 43 3.74 4.17 -8.24
C ALA A 43 4.47 4.11 -6.89
N VAL A 44 4.22 5.12 -6.05
CA VAL A 44 4.67 5.20 -4.66
C VAL A 44 3.48 5.53 -3.78
N GLY A 45 3.38 4.89 -2.62
CA GLY A 45 2.33 5.20 -1.66
C GLY A 45 2.80 5.01 -0.23
N THR A 46 2.28 5.84 0.66
CA THR A 46 2.46 5.73 2.11
C THR A 46 1.16 5.35 2.79
N ALA A 47 1.26 4.66 3.92
CA ALA A 47 0.11 4.29 4.73
C ALA A 47 0.48 4.26 6.22
N VAL A 48 -0.48 4.58 7.08
CA VAL A 48 -0.41 4.34 8.51
C VAL A 48 -0.82 2.89 8.79
N LEU A 49 -0.03 2.20 9.62
CA LEU A 49 -0.36 0.90 10.19
C LEU A 49 -0.94 1.09 11.58
N PHE A 50 -2.09 0.48 11.84
CA PHE A 50 -2.76 0.58 13.14
C PHE A 50 -3.36 -0.76 13.57
N ASP A 51 -3.47 -0.94 14.88
CA ASP A 51 -4.21 -2.04 15.49
C ASP A 51 -5.27 -1.47 16.45
N ARG A 52 -5.83 -2.32 17.32
CA ARG A 52 -6.85 -1.89 18.27
C ARG A 52 -6.36 -0.87 19.31
N LEU A 53 -5.04 -0.73 19.49
CA LEU A 53 -4.41 0.26 20.37
C LEU A 53 -4.00 1.53 19.62
N GLY A 54 -4.29 1.61 18.32
CA GLY A 54 -4.01 2.77 17.46
C GLY A 54 -2.80 2.57 16.55
N ALA A 55 -2.30 3.68 16.00
CA ALA A 55 -1.18 3.66 15.05
C ALA A 55 0.10 3.13 15.71
N PHE A 56 0.84 2.30 14.97
CA PHE A 56 2.10 1.71 15.43
C PHE A 56 3.23 1.75 14.40
N GLY A 57 2.97 2.27 13.20
CA GLY A 57 3.99 2.38 12.19
C GLY A 57 3.52 3.03 10.90
N THR A 58 4.45 3.10 9.96
CA THR A 58 4.24 3.62 8.60
C THR A 58 4.75 2.59 7.60
N GLY A 59 3.95 2.33 6.57
CA GLY A 59 4.35 1.58 5.39
C GLY A 59 4.65 2.52 4.23
N VAL A 60 5.73 2.23 3.51
CA VAL A 60 6.03 2.82 2.20
C VAL A 60 6.09 1.69 1.20
N VAL A 61 5.41 1.86 0.08
CA VAL A 61 5.34 0.86 -0.98
C VAL A 61 5.70 1.50 -2.30
N THR A 62 6.56 0.84 -3.05
CA THR A 62 6.79 1.15 -4.47
C THR A 62 6.20 0.05 -5.33
N ALA A 63 5.70 0.41 -6.51
CA ALA A 63 5.06 -0.52 -7.41
C ALA A 63 5.34 -0.17 -8.88
N LEU A 64 5.30 -1.18 -9.73
CA LEU A 64 5.44 -1.04 -11.19
C LEU A 64 4.13 -1.40 -11.88
N ALA A 65 3.79 -0.66 -12.93
CA ALA A 65 2.58 -0.86 -13.70
C ALA A 65 2.57 -2.24 -14.36
N ASN A 66 1.50 -2.99 -14.12
CA ASN A 66 1.26 -4.27 -14.73
C ASN A 66 0.36 -4.12 -15.97
N ALA A 67 0.88 -3.42 -16.98
CA ALA A 67 0.13 -3.00 -18.16
C ALA A 67 -0.53 -4.14 -18.96
N GLN A 68 -0.08 -5.39 -18.76
CA GLN A 68 -0.62 -6.55 -19.50
C GLN A 68 -1.73 -7.31 -18.76
N ARG A 69 -1.94 -7.07 -17.46
CA ARG A 69 -2.92 -7.81 -16.63
C ARG A 69 -3.47 -6.90 -15.52
N GLN A 70 -4.22 -5.87 -15.91
CA GLN A 70 -5.05 -5.14 -14.95
C GLN A 70 -6.18 -6.06 -14.48
N VAL A 71 -6.35 -6.16 -13.16
CA VAL A 71 -7.50 -6.85 -12.57
C VAL A 71 -8.57 -5.81 -12.30
N ASP A 72 -9.63 -5.84 -13.10
CA ASP A 72 -10.86 -5.09 -12.89
C ASP A 72 -11.79 -5.87 -11.96
N PHE A 73 -12.43 -5.18 -11.03
CA PHE A 73 -13.33 -5.79 -10.05
C PHE A 73 -14.82 -5.55 -10.34
N GLY A 74 -15.15 -4.76 -11.37
CA GLY A 74 -16.54 -4.48 -11.79
C GLY A 74 -17.28 -3.49 -10.90
#